data_AF-A0A850BMZ0-F1
#
_entry.id   AF-A0A850BMZ0-F1
#
_cell.length_a   1.000
_cell.length_b   1.000
_cell.length_c   1.000
_cell.angle_alpha   90.00
_cell.angle_beta   90.00
_cell.angle_gamma   90.00
#
_symmetry.space_group_name_H-M   'P 1'
#
loop_
_entity.id
_entity.type
_entity.pdbx_description
1 polymer ?
#
loop_
_entity_poly.entity_id
_entity_poly.type
_entity_poly.pdbx_seq_one_letter_code
_entity_poly.pdbx_strand_id
1 'polypeptide(L)'
;MGKNVIVSEQTVRDLLEAHASLSAWYYELWAALRAGTAPHPPDDAARSAFVERLASDFPEIASVARSIQVPRMFVPPPPSYAVPPPVVESPLAPPRDEPIPAAETSLNPHETPENPAVAPPPIVVPSNVKYET
;
A
#
# COMPACT_ATOMS: atom_id res chain seq x y z
N MET A 1 -13.80 -26.81 -17.39
CA MET A 1 -14.59 -27.46 -16.31
C MET A 1 -14.54 -26.52 -15.11
N GLY A 2 -15.57 -25.67 -14.93
CA GLY A 2 -15.58 -24.66 -13.88
C GLY A 2 -15.76 -25.31 -12.51
N LYS A 3 -14.96 -24.90 -11.51
CA LYS A 3 -15.15 -25.32 -10.12
C LYS A 3 -16.31 -24.50 -9.55
N ASN A 4 -17.43 -25.14 -9.22
CA ASN A 4 -18.52 -24.47 -8.52
C ASN A 4 -18.15 -24.36 -7.04
N VAL A 5 -18.13 -23.13 -6.51
CA VAL A 5 -17.90 -22.85 -5.09
C VAL A 5 -19.23 -22.46 -4.47
N ILE A 6 -19.68 -23.21 -3.47
CA ILE A 6 -20.87 -22.86 -2.69
C ILE A 6 -20.41 -21.95 -1.56
N VAL A 7 -20.91 -20.72 -1.56
CA VAL A 7 -20.66 -19.72 -0.52
C VAL A 7 -21.95 -19.43 0.23
N SER A 8 -21.81 -19.13 1.53
CA SER A 8 -22.94 -18.69 2.34
C SER A 8 -23.44 -17.33 1.88
N GLU A 9 -24.73 -17.05 2.07
CA GLU A 9 -25.31 -15.74 1.76
C GLU A 9 -24.60 -14.61 2.53
N GLN A 10 -24.24 -14.85 3.79
CA GLN A 10 -23.49 -13.90 4.60
C GLN A 10 -22.13 -13.57 3.99
N THR A 11 -21.41 -14.58 3.49
CA THR A 11 -20.13 -14.37 2.80
C THR A 11 -20.30 -13.54 1.53
N VAL A 12 -21.35 -13.81 0.75
CA VAL A 12 -21.66 -13.00 -0.44
C VAL A 12 -21.95 -11.56 -0.03
N ARG A 13 -22.76 -11.35 1.01
CA ARG A 13 -23.06 -10.02 1.54
C ARG A 13 -21.80 -9.26 1.94
N ASP A 14 -20.94 -9.87 2.76
CA ASP A 14 -19.71 -9.24 3.24
C ASP A 14 -18.75 -8.89 2.08
N LEU A 15 -18.66 -9.75 1.07
CA LEU A 15 -17.86 -9.48 -0.13
C LEU A 15 -18.42 -8.33 -0.96
N LEU A 16 -19.75 -8.26 -1.13
CA LEU A 16 -20.39 -7.15 -1.84
C LEU A 16 -20.20 -5.82 -1.11
N GLU A 17 -20.36 -5.81 0.22
CA GLU A 17 -20.13 -4.63 1.04
C GLU A 17 -18.67 -4.16 0.95
N ALA A 18 -17.71 -5.09 1.09
CA ALA A 18 -16.29 -4.79 0.98
C ALA A 18 -15.91 -4.28 -0.41
N HIS A 19 -16.42 -4.91 -1.48
CA HIS A 19 -16.17 -4.49 -2.85
C HIS A 19 -16.69 -3.09 -3.11
N ALA A 20 -17.93 -2.79 -2.72
CA ALA A 20 -18.54 -1.48 -2.91
C ALA A 20 -17.76 -0.38 -2.17
N SER A 21 -17.35 -0.65 -0.94
CA SER A 21 -16.55 0.30 -0.15
C SER A 21 -15.16 0.53 -0.74
N LEU A 22 -14.45 -0.53 -1.12
CA LEU A 22 -13.10 -0.41 -1.71
C LEU A 22 -13.14 0.29 -3.08
N SER A 23 -14.13 -0.01 -3.89
CA SER A 23 -14.35 0.67 -5.17
C SER A 23 -14.60 2.16 -4.96
N ALA A 24 -15.45 2.53 -4.00
CA ALA A 24 -15.70 3.94 -3.70
C ALA A 24 -14.41 4.67 -3.24
N TRP A 25 -13.61 4.04 -2.37
CA TRP A 25 -12.31 4.56 -1.96
C TRP A 25 -11.34 4.74 -3.13
N TYR A 26 -11.28 3.77 -4.05
CA TYR A 26 -10.40 3.83 -5.20
C TYR A 26 -10.73 5.02 -6.10
N TYR A 27 -12.01 5.22 -6.42
CA TYR A 27 -12.43 6.33 -7.28
C TYR A 27 -12.26 7.69 -6.59
N GLU A 28 -12.48 7.77 -5.28
CA GLU A 28 -12.25 8.99 -4.50
C GLU A 28 -10.76 9.34 -4.42
N LEU A 29 -9.89 8.35 -4.18
CA LEU A 29 -8.44 8.54 -4.26
C LEU A 29 -8.02 9.04 -5.65
N TRP A 30 -8.55 8.43 -6.71
CA TRP A 30 -8.24 8.84 -8.08
C TRP A 30 -8.74 10.26 -8.39
N ALA A 31 -9.90 10.65 -7.87
CA ALA A 31 -10.41 12.01 -8.00
C ALA A 31 -9.51 13.01 -7.26
N ALA A 32 -9.15 12.72 -6.01
CA ALA A 32 -8.30 13.56 -5.18
C ALA A 32 -6.89 13.74 -5.77
N LEU A 33 -6.29 12.67 -6.30
CA LEU A 33 -4.99 12.74 -6.98
C LEU A 33 -5.02 13.67 -8.21
N ARG A 34 -6.10 13.64 -9.00
CA ARG A 34 -6.27 14.54 -10.15
C ARG A 34 -6.55 15.97 -9.74
N ALA A 35 -7.23 16.17 -8.61
CA ALA A 35 -7.52 17.49 -8.05
C ALA A 35 -6.35 18.08 -7.25
N GLY A 36 -5.33 17.28 -6.91
CA GLY A 36 -4.24 17.68 -6.02
C GLY A 36 -4.69 17.89 -4.57
N THR A 37 -5.78 17.23 -4.15
CA THR A 37 -6.34 17.34 -2.80
C THR A 37 -6.12 16.06 -2.00
N ALA A 38 -6.34 16.13 -0.68
CA ALA A 38 -6.43 14.92 0.13
C ALA A 38 -7.72 14.13 -0.22
N PRO A 39 -7.69 12.79 -0.21
CA PRO A 39 -8.88 11.97 -0.39
C PRO A 39 -9.79 12.07 0.83
N HIS A 40 -11.10 12.12 0.60
CA HIS A 40 -12.10 12.12 1.66
C HIS A 40 -12.74 10.74 1.81
N PRO A 41 -13.35 10.41 2.97
CA PRO A 41 -14.14 9.20 3.09
C PRO A 41 -15.33 9.22 2.09
N PRO A 42 -15.54 8.14 1.32
CA PRO A 42 -16.63 8.08 0.35
C PRO A 42 -17.99 8.09 1.04
N ASP A 43 -18.95 8.82 0.46
CA ASP A 43 -20.30 8.92 1.00
C ASP A 43 -21.10 7.62 0.82
N ASP A 44 -22.25 7.55 1.51
CA ASP A 44 -23.12 6.38 1.47
C ASP A 44 -23.70 6.15 0.07
N ALA A 45 -23.95 7.24 -0.67
CA ALA A 45 -24.49 7.21 -2.03
C ALA A 45 -23.50 6.62 -3.05
N ALA A 46 -22.21 7.00 -3.00
CA ALA A 46 -21.18 6.41 -3.85
C ALA A 46 -21.06 4.91 -3.58
N ARG A 47 -21.10 4.49 -2.32
CA ARG A 47 -21.04 3.05 -1.98
C ARG A 47 -22.27 2.30 -2.47
N SER A 48 -23.49 2.81 -2.27
CA SER A 48 -24.70 2.13 -2.71
C SER A 48 -24.79 2.00 -4.24
N ALA A 49 -24.29 2.99 -4.99
CA ALA A 49 -24.25 2.95 -6.45
C ALA A 49 -23.45 1.75 -6.99
N PHE A 50 -22.36 1.34 -6.33
CA PHE A 50 -21.61 0.15 -6.73
C PHE A 50 -22.40 -1.14 -6.51
N VAL A 51 -23.13 -1.26 -5.40
CA VAL A 51 -23.96 -2.44 -5.14
C VAL A 51 -25.13 -2.52 -6.11
N GLU A 52 -25.76 -1.38 -6.43
CA GLU A 52 -26.85 -1.33 -7.40
C GLU A 52 -26.40 -1.74 -8.79
N ARG A 53 -25.20 -1.29 -9.20
CA ARG A 53 -24.57 -1.71 -10.45
C ARG A 53 -24.30 -3.23 -10.44
N LEU A 54 -23.75 -3.77 -9.37
CA LEU A 54 -23.52 -5.22 -9.26
C LEU A 54 -24.81 -6.03 -9.33
N ALA A 55 -25.90 -5.54 -8.74
CA ALA A 55 -27.22 -6.17 -8.83
C ALA A 55 -27.79 -6.18 -10.26
N SER A 56 -27.34 -5.22 -11.10
CA SER A 56 -27.73 -5.11 -12.51
C SER A 56 -26.86 -5.99 -13.40
N ASP A 57 -25.55 -6.01 -13.14
CA ASP A 57 -24.57 -6.76 -13.94
C ASP A 57 -24.62 -8.27 -13.65
N PHE A 58 -24.99 -8.67 -12.43
CA PHE A 58 -24.99 -10.06 -11.96
C PHE A 58 -26.34 -10.45 -11.33
N PRO A 59 -27.32 -10.92 -12.14
CA PRO A 59 -28.66 -11.24 -11.65
C PRO A 59 -28.69 -12.33 -10.57
N GLU A 60 -27.71 -13.23 -10.55
CA GLU A 60 -27.58 -14.32 -9.57
C GLU A 60 -27.36 -13.83 -8.13
N ILE A 61 -26.76 -12.66 -7.94
CA ILE A 61 -26.52 -12.05 -6.62
C ILE A 61 -27.49 -10.90 -6.34
N ALA A 62 -28.35 -10.53 -7.30
CA ALA A 62 -29.15 -9.31 -7.23
C ALA A 62 -30.10 -9.27 -6.04
N SER A 63 -30.62 -10.42 -5.60
CA SER A 63 -31.45 -10.49 -4.38
C SER A 63 -30.66 -10.07 -3.13
N VAL A 64 -29.46 -10.59 -2.97
CA VAL A 64 -28.58 -10.27 -1.83
C VAL A 64 -28.12 -8.82 -1.92
N ALA A 65 -27.69 -8.38 -3.11
CA ALA A 65 -27.25 -7.01 -3.35
C ALA A 65 -28.36 -5.97 -3.04
N ARG A 66 -29.60 -6.19 -3.48
CA ARG A 66 -30.73 -5.31 -3.17
C ARG A 66 -31.12 -5.29 -1.69
N SER A 67 -30.74 -6.32 -0.92
CA SER A 67 -30.93 -6.33 0.53
C SER A 67 -29.93 -5.44 1.28
N ILE A 68 -28.89 -4.95 0.60
CA ILE A 68 -27.88 -4.05 1.16
C ILE A 68 -28.30 -2.62 0.77
N GLN A 69 -28.86 -1.89 1.73
CA GLN A 69 -29.22 -0.47 1.53
C GLN A 69 -27.99 0.43 1.52
N VAL A 70 -27.18 0.36 2.59
CA VAL A 70 -25.95 1.13 2.73
C VAL A 70 -24.80 0.15 3.01
N PRO A 71 -23.85 -0.01 2.07
CA PRO A 71 -22.70 -0.86 2.28
C PRO A 71 -21.85 -0.31 3.44
N ARG A 72 -21.40 -1.22 4.31
CA ARG A 72 -20.51 -0.86 5.41
C ARG A 72 -19.22 -0.27 4.86
N MET A 73 -18.69 0.72 5.56
CA MET A 73 -17.36 1.24 5.26
C MET A 73 -16.32 0.18 5.61
N PHE A 74 -15.67 -0.38 4.60
CA PHE A 74 -14.52 -1.25 4.76
C PHE A 74 -13.24 -0.42 4.65
N VAL A 75 -12.51 -0.35 5.76
CA VAL A 75 -11.14 0.18 5.82
C VAL A 75 -10.22 -1.03 6.01
N PRO A 76 -9.32 -1.31 5.04
CA PRO A 76 -8.39 -2.42 5.20
C PRO A 76 -7.51 -2.18 6.44
N PRO A 77 -7.22 -3.23 7.24
CA PRO A 77 -6.31 -3.09 8.35
C PRO A 77 -4.95 -2.57 7.86
N PRO A 78 -4.29 -1.69 8.62
CA PRO A 78 -3.01 -1.14 8.20
C PRO A 78 -2.00 -2.28 7.98
N PRO A 79 -1.19 -2.22 6.91
CA PRO A 79 -0.12 -3.18 6.70
C PRO A 79 0.81 -3.21 7.91
N SER A 80 1.04 -4.40 8.46
CA SER A 80 1.99 -4.60 9.56
C SER A 80 3.41 -4.47 9.03
N TYR A 81 3.94 -3.24 9.01
CA TYR A 81 5.37 -3.04 8.86
C TYR A 81 6.03 -3.28 10.22
N ALA A 82 7.05 -4.14 10.26
CA ALA A 82 7.92 -4.23 11.43
C ALA A 82 8.65 -2.90 11.55
N VAL A 83 8.24 -2.06 12.50
CA VAL A 83 8.99 -0.85 12.84
C VAL A 83 10.32 -1.33 13.42
N PRO A 84 11.48 -1.04 12.78
CA PRO A 84 12.76 -1.39 13.37
C PRO A 84 12.87 -0.70 14.74
N PRO A 85 13.41 -1.39 15.76
CA PRO A 85 13.53 -0.81 17.09
C PRO A 85 14.34 0.49 17.02
N PRO A 86 13.99 1.50 17.84
CA PRO A 86 14.77 2.73 17.89
C PRO A 86 16.23 2.38 18.21
N VAL A 87 17.15 2.88 17.38
CA VAL A 87 18.58 2.83 17.69
C VAL A 87 18.78 3.69 18.94
N VAL A 88 18.97 3.04 20.08
CA VAL A 88 19.33 3.73 21.31
C VAL A 88 20.78 4.21 21.12
N GLU A 89 20.97 5.49 20.84
CA GLU A 89 22.29 6.12 20.97
C GLU A 89 22.71 5.98 22.43
N SER A 90 23.67 5.08 22.68
CA SER A 90 24.31 4.95 24.00
C SER A 90 24.84 6.32 24.43
N PRO A 91 24.55 6.78 25.66
CA PRO A 91 25.03 8.08 26.13
C PRO A 91 26.56 8.15 26.13
N LEU A 92 27.05 9.23 25.52
CA LEU A 92 28.44 9.69 25.51
C LEU A 92 29.09 9.52 26.89
N ALA A 93 30.19 8.77 26.96
CA ALA A 93 31.00 8.63 28.17
C ALA A 93 31.54 10.01 28.63
N PRO A 94 31.64 10.27 29.95
CA PRO A 94 32.12 11.56 30.44
C PRO A 94 33.62 11.77 30.13
N PRO A 95 34.06 13.03 30.01
CA PRO A 95 35.43 13.36 29.61
C PRO A 95 36.40 12.94 30.72
N ARG A 96 37.41 12.13 30.38
CA ARG A 96 38.60 11.92 31.21
C ARG A 96 39.66 12.93 30.79
N ASP A 97 39.97 13.85 31.70
CA ASP A 97 41.18 14.66 31.66
C ASP A 97 42.43 13.77 31.88
N GLU A 98 43.54 14.20 31.26
CA GLU A 98 44.97 13.80 31.44
C GLU A 98 45.68 12.99 30.33
N PRO A 99 47.01 13.22 30.13
CA PRO A 99 47.54 13.65 28.83
C PRO A 99 48.34 12.59 28.02
N ILE A 100 48.54 12.90 26.74
CA ILE A 100 49.19 12.10 25.68
C ILE A 100 50.70 11.95 25.91
N PRO A 101 51.31 10.81 25.48
CA PRO A 101 52.52 10.95 24.67
C PRO A 101 52.59 10.03 23.44
N ALA A 102 53.06 10.68 22.36
CA ALA A 102 53.89 10.19 21.26
C ALA A 102 53.40 9.06 20.33
N ALA A 103 53.45 9.40 19.04
CA ALA A 103 53.19 8.57 17.88
C ALA A 103 54.22 7.43 17.70
N GLU A 104 53.79 6.32 17.09
CA GLU A 104 54.56 5.58 16.08
C GLU A 104 53.66 4.66 15.25
N THR A 105 53.44 5.08 14.00
CA THR A 105 53.47 4.32 12.74
C THR A 105 53.28 2.79 12.76
N SER A 106 52.28 2.29 12.03
CA SER A 106 52.57 1.33 10.96
C SER A 106 51.45 1.22 9.92
N LEU A 107 51.86 1.45 8.67
CA LEU A 107 51.12 1.20 7.43
C LEU A 107 50.68 -0.27 7.34
N ASN A 108 49.52 -0.58 6.77
CA ASN A 108 49.33 -0.95 5.35
C ASN A 108 47.91 -1.55 5.11
N PRO A 109 47.50 -1.87 3.86
CA PRO A 109 46.22 -1.39 3.32
C PRO A 109 45.25 -2.53 2.93
N HIS A 110 44.03 -2.14 2.57
CA HIS A 110 43.14 -2.79 1.60
C HIS A 110 43.06 -4.33 1.61
N GLU A 111 41.95 -4.89 2.10
CA GLU A 111 41.41 -6.15 1.57
C GLU A 111 39.89 -6.19 1.72
N THR A 112 39.22 -6.07 0.57
CA THR A 112 37.79 -6.31 0.36
C THR A 112 37.57 -7.81 0.23
N PRO A 113 36.46 -8.36 0.73
CA PRO A 113 35.77 -9.40 -0.02
C PRO A 113 34.32 -9.00 -0.29
N GLU A 114 34.09 -8.72 -1.57
CA GLU A 114 32.93 -9.17 -2.37
C GLU A 114 31.53 -9.05 -1.75
N ASN A 115 30.92 -7.89 -1.99
CA ASN A 115 29.48 -7.72 -2.02
C ASN A 115 28.92 -8.31 -3.33
N PRO A 116 27.98 -9.27 -3.35
CA PRO A 116 27.23 -9.56 -4.56
C PRO A 116 26.29 -8.37 -4.81
N ALA A 117 26.76 -7.46 -5.68
CA ALA A 117 26.00 -6.34 -6.19
C ALA A 117 24.71 -6.84 -6.86
N VAL A 118 23.57 -6.70 -6.17
CA VAL A 118 22.27 -6.67 -6.82
C VAL A 118 22.13 -5.27 -7.43
N ALA A 119 22.40 -5.17 -8.72
CA ALA A 119 22.20 -3.94 -9.48
C ALA A 119 20.73 -3.47 -9.35
N PRO A 120 20.48 -2.17 -9.12
CA PRO A 120 19.12 -1.65 -9.18
C PRO A 120 18.57 -1.81 -10.61
N PRO A 121 17.26 -2.11 -10.78
CA PRO A 121 16.67 -2.23 -12.10
C PRO A 121 16.79 -0.89 -12.85
N PRO A 122 17.03 -0.91 -14.18
CA PRO A 122 17.16 0.31 -14.96
C PRO A 122 15.83 1.08 -14.98
N ILE A 123 15.93 2.39 -14.73
CA ILE A 123 14.83 3.34 -14.91
C ILE A 123 14.53 3.42 -16.41
N VAL A 124 13.38 2.87 -16.82
CA VAL A 124 12.86 3.05 -18.18
C VAL A 124 12.33 4.47 -18.29
N VAL A 125 13.04 5.32 -19.03
CA VAL A 125 12.57 6.66 -19.41
C VAL A 125 11.49 6.48 -20.48
N PRO A 126 10.26 7.01 -20.31
CA PRO A 126 9.24 6.94 -21.35
C PRO A 126 9.71 7.68 -22.60
N SER A 127 9.81 6.94 -23.71
CA SER A 127 10.19 7.49 -25.01
C SER A 127 9.12 8.47 -25.50
N ASN A 128 9.57 9.67 -25.91
CA ASN A 128 8.74 10.64 -26.62
C ASN A 128 8.33 10.07 -27.99
N VAL A 129 7.12 9.53 -28.09
CA VAL A 129 6.49 9.22 -29.38
C VAL A 129 6.07 10.55 -30.02
N LYS A 130 6.81 10.99 -31.04
CA LYS A 130 6.34 12.01 -31.97
C LYS A 130 5.35 11.34 -32.93
N TYR A 131 4.11 11.79 -32.92
CA TYR A 131 3.22 11.57 -34.05
C TYR A 131 3.57 12.60 -35.12
N GLU A 132 4.13 12.16 -36.26
CA GLU A 132 4.15 13.00 -37.46
C GLU A 132 2.71 13.16 -37.97
N THR A 133 2.39 14.40 -38.34
CA THR A 133 1.09 14.82 -38.88
C THR A 133 1.02 14.57 -40.37
#